data_AF-A0A967VSP1-F1
#
_entry.id   AF-A0A967VSP1-F1
#
_cell.length_a   1.000
_cell.length_b   1.000
_cell.length_c   1.000
_cell.angle_alpha   90.00
_cell.angle_beta   90.00
_cell.angle_gamma   90.00
#
_symmetry.space_group_name_H-M   'P 1'
#
loop_
_entity.id
_entity.type
_entity.pdbx_description
1 polymer ?
#
loop_
_entity_poly.entity_id
_entity_poly.type
_entity_poly.pdbx_seq_one_letter_code
_entity_poly.pdbx_strand_id
1 'polypeptide(L)'
;AQVTLVGGTALLGGVWIVLLKRSWIKFLITKAAALFPENLKIQAFMAAFKHIRHRNVFVVLLLTLLWIFIIVLQYHVLILAFTGVAFPQSLQSVTAALFTKMLLPFSFGGLGIREGVTVFYFSQFNISSAAVFNASLIVFVINFLMPALIGFYHVLQLNGRLRKMESLPLEHLEPELNSEIKK
;
A
#
# COMPACT_ATOMS: atom_id res chain seq x y z
N ALA A 1 -16.14 21.51 -17.55
CA ALA A 1 -14.71 21.27 -17.32
C ALA A 1 -14.09 22.03 -16.14
N GLN A 2 -14.69 23.13 -15.61
CA GLN A 2 -14.08 23.93 -14.53
C GLN A 2 -14.45 23.50 -13.10
N VAL A 3 -15.60 22.83 -12.88
CA VAL A 3 -16.11 22.52 -11.53
C VAL A 3 -15.34 21.37 -10.84
N THR A 4 -14.76 20.44 -11.60
CA THR A 4 -13.95 19.34 -11.06
C THR A 4 -12.57 19.77 -10.57
N LEU A 5 -12.03 20.89 -11.07
CA LEU A 5 -10.70 21.38 -10.69
C LEU A 5 -10.70 22.06 -9.31
N VAL A 6 -11.77 22.80 -8.98
CA VAL A 6 -11.92 23.54 -7.71
C VAL A 6 -12.23 22.60 -6.54
N GLY A 7 -13.04 21.55 -6.79
CA GLY A 7 -13.32 20.54 -5.76
C GLY A 7 -12.08 19.71 -5.39
N GLY A 8 -11.23 19.39 -6.38
CA GLY A 8 -9.99 18.65 -6.17
C GLY A 8 -8.95 19.43 -5.36
N THR A 9 -8.79 20.73 -5.62
CA THR A 9 -7.84 21.58 -4.88
C THR A 9 -8.31 21.87 -3.46
N ALA A 10 -9.61 22.00 -3.22
CA ALA A 10 -10.17 22.18 -1.87
C ALA A 10 -10.02 20.91 -1.01
N LEU A 11 -10.23 19.72 -1.58
CA LEU A 11 -10.02 18.46 -0.87
C LEU A 11 -8.54 18.20 -0.59
N LEU A 12 -7.66 18.46 -1.56
CA LEU A 12 -6.21 18.37 -1.35
C LEU A 12 -5.76 19.38 -0.30
N GLY A 13 -6.24 20.62 -0.33
CA GLY A 13 -5.95 21.64 0.68
C GLY A 13 -6.49 21.29 2.07
N GLY A 14 -7.68 20.70 2.16
CA GLY A 14 -8.27 20.23 3.41
C GLY A 14 -7.50 19.07 4.03
N VAL A 15 -7.15 18.07 3.21
CA VAL A 15 -6.28 16.95 3.63
C VAL A 15 -4.90 17.47 4.01
N TRP A 16 -4.35 18.44 3.27
CA TRP A 16 -3.07 19.09 3.57
C TRP A 16 -3.11 19.85 4.90
N ILE A 17 -4.16 20.61 5.17
CA ILE A 17 -4.37 21.36 6.42
C ILE A 17 -4.58 20.42 7.61
N VAL A 18 -5.34 19.34 7.44
CA VAL A 18 -5.59 18.32 8.47
C VAL A 18 -4.32 17.54 8.78
N LEU A 19 -3.48 17.23 7.78
CA LEU A 19 -2.23 16.52 7.97
C LEU A 19 -1.11 17.42 8.53
N LEU A 20 -1.10 18.73 8.24
CA LEU A 20 -0.04 19.65 8.71
C LEU A 20 -0.32 20.31 10.07
N LYS A 21 -1.58 20.57 10.45
CA LYS A 21 -1.87 21.21 11.75
C LYS A 21 -1.91 20.18 12.89
N ARG A 22 -0.74 20.00 13.52
CA ARG A 22 -0.51 19.28 14.80
C ARG A 22 -1.58 19.53 15.88
N SER A 23 -2.20 20.71 15.89
CA SER A 23 -3.22 21.09 16.89
C SER A 23 -4.56 20.36 16.71
N TRP A 24 -5.00 20.11 15.47
CA TRP A 24 -6.27 19.43 15.19
C TRP A 24 -6.20 17.95 15.50
N ILE A 25 -5.10 17.30 15.12
CA ILE A 25 -4.84 15.90 15.46
C ILE A 25 -4.82 15.73 16.98
N LYS A 26 -4.12 16.60 17.71
CA LYS A 26 -4.12 16.59 19.19
C LYS A 26 -5.52 16.79 19.76
N PHE A 27 -6.29 17.75 19.24
CA PHE A 27 -7.65 18.06 19.70
C PHE A 27 -8.62 16.90 19.49
N LEU A 28 -8.62 16.29 18.29
CA LEU A 28 -9.43 15.11 17.98
C LEU A 28 -9.04 13.92 18.85
N ILE A 29 -7.73 13.68 19.00
CA ILE A 29 -7.20 12.61 19.83
C ILE A 29 -7.60 12.82 21.31
N THR A 30 -7.50 14.03 21.86
CA THR A 30 -7.89 14.30 23.25
C THR A 30 -9.40 14.19 23.47
N LYS A 31 -10.23 14.63 22.51
CA LYS A 31 -11.69 14.46 22.59
C LYS A 31 -12.10 13.00 22.44
N ALA A 32 -11.46 12.26 21.55
CA ALA A 32 -11.72 10.83 21.34
C ALA A 32 -11.31 9.99 22.56
N ALA A 33 -10.18 10.30 23.20
CA ALA A 33 -9.81 9.68 24.48
C ALA A 33 -10.81 9.96 25.60
N ALA A 34 -11.33 11.19 25.66
CA ALA A 34 -12.33 11.57 26.66
C ALA A 34 -13.66 10.82 26.48
N LEU A 35 -13.98 10.38 25.26
CA LEU A 35 -15.17 9.59 24.94
C LEU A 35 -15.03 8.09 25.25
N PHE A 36 -13.81 7.56 25.36
CA PHE A 36 -13.56 6.14 25.63
C PHE A 36 -12.44 5.92 26.67
N PRO A 37 -12.66 6.32 27.94
CA PRO A 37 -11.63 6.28 28.98
C PRO A 37 -11.17 4.86 29.37
N GLU A 38 -12.02 3.84 29.28
CA GLU A 38 -11.69 2.50 29.82
C GLU A 38 -10.94 1.56 28.87
N ASN A 39 -10.78 1.91 27.59
CA ASN A 39 -10.14 1.01 26.62
C ASN A 39 -8.62 1.22 26.58
N LEU A 40 -7.87 0.39 27.32
CA LEU A 40 -6.40 0.36 27.31
C LEU A 40 -5.80 0.30 25.89
N LYS A 41 -6.46 -0.39 24.95
CA LYS A 41 -6.03 -0.46 23.54
C LYS A 41 -6.07 0.89 22.83
N ILE A 42 -7.09 1.71 23.11
CA ILE A 42 -7.23 3.06 22.54
C ILE A 42 -6.18 3.99 23.14
N GLN A 43 -5.93 3.89 24.44
CA GLN A 43 -4.87 4.64 25.11
C GLN A 43 -3.48 4.28 24.56
N ALA A 44 -3.20 2.99 24.35
CA ALA A 44 -1.96 2.51 23.75
C ALA A 44 -1.80 3.00 22.29
N PHE A 45 -2.86 2.92 21.49
CA PHE A 45 -2.87 3.45 20.11
C PHE A 45 -2.63 4.97 20.08
N MET A 46 -3.25 5.71 21.01
CA MET A 46 -3.04 7.15 21.15
C MET A 46 -1.64 7.53 21.62
N ALA A 47 -1.06 6.76 22.53
CA ALA A 47 0.32 6.94 22.98
C ALA A 47 1.31 6.74 21.82
N ALA A 48 1.05 5.75 20.96
CA ALA A 48 1.83 5.53 19.73
C ALA A 48 1.72 6.72 18.76
N PHE A 49 0.51 7.27 18.57
CA PHE A 49 0.30 8.46 17.73
C PHE A 49 1.07 9.69 18.23
N LYS A 50 1.23 9.84 19.55
CA LYS A 50 1.98 10.95 20.17
C LYS A 50 3.48 10.90 19.84
N HIS A 51 4.02 9.72 19.50
CA HIS A 51 5.42 9.50 19.14
C HIS A 51 5.71 9.65 17.64
N ILE A 52 4.69 9.89 16.81
CA ILE A 52 4.87 10.09 15.37
C ILE A 52 5.55 11.45 15.13
N ARG A 53 6.83 11.41 14.75
CA ARG A 53 7.63 12.60 14.40
C ARG A 53 7.15 13.17 13.06
N HIS A 54 7.02 14.50 12.97
CA HIS A 54 6.59 15.21 11.76
C HIS A 54 7.45 14.92 10.52
N ARG A 55 8.76 14.73 10.71
CA ARG A 55 9.68 14.33 9.64
C ARG A 55 9.28 12.99 9.02
N ASN A 56 8.84 12.03 9.84
CA ASN A 56 8.42 10.72 9.36
C ASN A 56 7.12 10.80 8.58
N VAL A 57 6.15 11.61 9.03
CA VAL A 57 4.89 11.85 8.29
C VAL A 57 5.19 12.44 6.91
N PHE A 58 6.06 13.44 6.85
CA PHE A 58 6.45 14.07 5.58
C PHE A 58 7.17 13.08 4.64
N VAL A 59 8.10 12.28 5.17
CA VAL A 59 8.80 11.25 4.38
C VAL A 59 7.83 10.20 3.86
N VAL A 60 6.90 9.71 4.68
CA VAL A 60 5.89 8.73 4.25
C VAL A 60 4.96 9.31 3.20
N LEU A 61 4.53 10.57 3.36
CA LEU A 61 3.71 11.27 2.39
C LEU A 61 4.44 11.41 1.05
N LEU A 62 5.72 11.83 1.07
CA LEU A 62 6.54 11.94 -0.13
C LEU A 62 6.74 10.58 -0.81
N LEU A 63 7.04 9.52 -0.04
CA LEU A 63 7.14 8.16 -0.55
C LEU A 63 5.82 7.69 -1.19
N THR A 64 4.69 8.03 -0.58
CA THR A 64 3.36 7.67 -1.11
C THR A 64 3.09 8.38 -2.44
N LEU A 65 3.39 9.67 -2.53
CA LEU A 65 3.26 10.42 -3.79
C LEU A 65 4.18 9.86 -4.87
N LEU A 66 5.42 9.55 -4.52
CA LEU A 66 6.38 8.94 -5.45
C LEU A 66 5.89 7.57 -5.93
N TRP A 67 5.37 6.74 -5.03
CA TRP A 67 4.82 5.44 -5.36
C TRP A 67 3.60 5.54 -6.31
N ILE A 68 2.66 6.46 -6.05
CA ILE A 68 1.54 6.72 -6.98
C ILE A 68 2.07 7.17 -8.34
N PHE A 69 3.06 8.07 -8.36
CA PHE A 69 3.65 8.58 -9.59
C PHE A 69 4.29 7.45 -10.42
N ILE A 70 5.03 6.54 -9.78
CA ILE A 70 5.62 5.37 -10.43
C ILE A 70 4.54 4.49 -11.06
N ILE A 71 3.44 4.22 -10.34
CA ILE A 71 2.33 3.41 -10.88
C ILE A 71 1.69 4.07 -12.09
N VAL A 72 1.44 5.38 -12.03
CA VAL A 72 0.90 6.13 -13.18
C VAL A 72 1.83 6.02 -14.38
N LEU A 73 3.14 6.16 -14.16
CA LEU A 73 4.14 6.07 -15.22
C LEU A 73 4.20 4.65 -15.83
N GLN A 74 4.14 3.60 -15.01
CA GLN A 74 4.07 2.22 -15.49
C GLN A 74 2.86 2.00 -16.40
N TYR A 75 1.67 2.42 -15.96
CA TYR A 75 0.46 2.33 -16.77
C TYR A 75 0.56 3.13 -18.06
N HIS A 76 1.09 4.36 -17.98
CA HIS A 76 1.24 5.21 -19.16
C HIS A 76 2.15 4.57 -20.21
N VAL A 77 3.34 4.12 -19.81
CA VAL A 77 4.30 3.49 -20.73
C VAL A 77 3.74 2.19 -21.32
N LEU A 78 3.08 1.35 -20.51
CA LEU A 78 2.51 0.10 -20.99
C LEU A 78 1.35 0.32 -21.96
N ILE A 79 0.45 1.26 -21.66
CA ILE A 79 -0.66 1.58 -22.56
C ILE A 79 -0.13 2.21 -23.85
N LEU A 80 0.89 3.08 -23.76
CA LEU A 80 1.53 3.71 -24.92
C LEU A 80 2.09 2.67 -25.91
N ALA A 81 2.55 1.51 -25.41
CA ALA A 81 3.03 0.41 -26.24
C ALA A 81 1.92 -0.26 -27.07
N PHE A 82 0.65 -0.17 -26.65
CA PHE A 82 -0.49 -0.75 -27.36
C PHE A 82 -1.30 0.30 -28.13
N THR A 83 -1.46 1.50 -27.57
CA THR A 83 -2.29 2.59 -28.12
C THR A 83 -1.76 3.94 -27.69
N GLY A 84 -1.87 4.96 -28.55
CA GLY A 84 -1.55 6.34 -28.18
C GLY A 84 -2.46 6.84 -27.05
N VAL A 85 -1.86 7.31 -25.95
CA VAL A 85 -2.57 7.91 -24.82
C VAL A 85 -1.86 9.17 -24.36
N ALA A 86 -2.62 10.22 -24.04
CA ALA A 86 -2.05 11.43 -23.48
C ALA A 86 -1.76 11.24 -21.98
N PHE A 87 -0.63 11.76 -21.50
CA PHE A 87 -0.24 11.66 -20.10
C PHE A 87 -1.32 12.12 -19.09
N PRO A 88 -2.05 13.25 -19.33
CA PRO A 88 -3.12 13.66 -18.41
C PRO A 88 -4.27 12.65 -18.29
N GLN A 89 -4.58 11.93 -19.37
CA GLN A 89 -5.62 10.89 -19.36
C GLN A 89 -5.17 9.71 -18.50
N SER A 90 -3.91 9.27 -18.68
CA SER A 90 -3.32 8.22 -17.84
C SER A 90 -3.31 8.61 -16.36
N LEU A 91 -2.92 9.85 -16.05
CA LEU A 91 -2.89 10.35 -14.67
C LEU A 91 -4.28 10.34 -14.03
N GLN A 92 -5.30 10.84 -14.73
CA GLN A 92 -6.67 10.90 -14.22
C GLN A 92 -7.28 9.50 -14.03
N SER A 93 -7.20 8.64 -15.06
CA SER A 93 -7.79 7.31 -15.02
C SER A 93 -7.13 6.41 -13.97
N VAL A 94 -5.80 6.43 -13.87
CA VAL A 94 -5.07 5.58 -12.92
C VAL A 94 -5.30 6.06 -11.49
N THR A 95 -5.29 7.37 -11.23
CA THR A 95 -5.54 7.91 -9.88
C THR A 95 -6.98 7.61 -9.44
N ALA A 96 -7.95 7.75 -10.34
CA ALA A 96 -9.34 7.38 -10.07
C ALA A 96 -9.49 5.87 -9.80
N ALA A 97 -8.80 5.02 -10.56
CA ALA A 97 -8.80 3.58 -10.33
C ALA A 97 -8.18 3.21 -8.98
N LEU A 98 -7.08 3.85 -8.58
CA LEU A 98 -6.45 3.66 -7.28
C LEU A 98 -7.37 4.11 -6.13
N PHE A 99 -8.07 5.23 -6.29
CA PHE A 99 -9.03 5.71 -5.31
C PHE A 99 -10.21 4.75 -5.14
N THR A 100 -10.80 4.28 -6.24
CA THR A 100 -11.90 3.30 -6.21
C THR A 100 -11.47 1.98 -5.59
N LYS A 101 -10.22 1.55 -5.80
CA LYS A 101 -9.65 0.38 -5.12
C LYS A 101 -9.60 0.54 -3.60
N MET A 102 -9.37 1.76 -3.09
CA MET A 102 -9.38 2.01 -1.64
C MET A 102 -10.79 1.94 -1.04
N LEU A 103 -11.82 2.26 -1.84
CA LEU A 103 -13.22 2.25 -1.40
C LEU A 103 -13.85 0.85 -1.43
N LEU A 104 -13.36 -0.04 -2.30
CA LEU A 104 -13.94 -1.37 -2.53
C LEU A 104 -12.97 -2.49 -2.09
N PRO A 105 -12.90 -2.82 -0.78
CA PRO A 105 -12.02 -3.87 -0.26
C PRO A 105 -12.53 -5.30 -0.55
N PHE A 106 -13.37 -5.50 -1.57
CA PHE A 106 -14.10 -6.74 -1.84
C PHE A 106 -13.46 -7.66 -2.90
N SER A 107 -12.13 -7.60 -3.13
CA SER A 107 -11.47 -8.46 -4.12
C SER A 107 -10.35 -9.30 -3.51
N PHE A 108 -10.47 -10.64 -3.65
CA PHE A 108 -9.39 -11.58 -3.42
C PHE A 108 -8.24 -11.29 -4.40
N GLY A 109 -7.09 -10.85 -3.88
CA GLY A 109 -5.90 -10.54 -4.68
C GLY A 109 -6.02 -9.30 -5.58
N GLY A 110 -7.12 -8.53 -5.52
CA GLY A 110 -7.33 -7.35 -6.35
C GLY A 110 -7.61 -7.64 -7.83
N LEU A 111 -7.72 -8.92 -8.21
CA LEU A 111 -7.99 -9.37 -9.57
C LEU A 111 -9.49 -9.22 -9.89
N GLY A 112 -9.80 -8.76 -11.10
CA GLY A 112 -11.14 -8.47 -11.59
C GLY A 112 -11.57 -7.03 -11.34
N ILE A 113 -11.49 -6.55 -10.09
CA ILE A 113 -11.88 -5.17 -9.76
C ILE A 113 -10.85 -4.17 -10.29
N ARG A 114 -9.55 -4.41 -10.11
CA ARG A 114 -8.53 -3.45 -10.56
C ARG A 114 -8.56 -3.31 -12.07
N GLU A 115 -8.63 -4.43 -12.79
CA GLU A 115 -8.63 -4.45 -14.25
C GLU A 115 -9.92 -3.83 -14.78
N GLY A 116 -11.08 -4.22 -14.24
CA GLY A 116 -12.38 -3.70 -14.67
C GLY A 116 -12.53 -2.20 -14.40
N VAL A 117 -12.11 -1.72 -13.23
CA VAL A 117 -12.17 -0.30 -12.88
C VAL A 117 -11.21 0.52 -13.75
N THR A 118 -10.02 0.00 -14.02
CA THR A 118 -9.05 0.70 -14.88
C THR A 118 -9.60 0.79 -16.30
N VAL A 119 -10.10 -0.31 -16.87
CA VAL A 119 -10.76 -0.31 -18.19
C VAL A 119 -11.92 0.67 -18.23
N PHE A 120 -12.77 0.69 -17.20
CA PHE A 120 -13.91 1.62 -17.11
C PHE A 120 -13.49 3.09 -17.15
N TYR A 121 -12.42 3.49 -16.44
CA TYR A 121 -11.97 4.88 -16.47
C TYR A 121 -11.24 5.25 -17.76
N PHE A 122 -10.56 4.31 -18.41
CA PHE A 122 -9.91 4.55 -19.71
C PHE A 122 -10.90 4.52 -20.88
N SER A 123 -12.02 3.79 -20.77
CA SER A 123 -13.06 3.79 -21.81
C SER A 123 -13.75 5.15 -21.95
N GLN A 124 -13.78 5.97 -20.89
CA GLN A 124 -14.25 7.37 -20.95
C GLN A 124 -13.42 8.25 -21.90
N PHE A 125 -12.20 7.84 -22.22
CA PHE A 125 -11.29 8.54 -23.12
C PHE A 125 -11.16 7.86 -24.49
N ASN A 126 -12.07 6.92 -24.82
CA ASN A 126 -12.06 6.14 -26.06
C ASN A 126 -10.76 5.34 -26.30
N ILE A 127 -10.09 4.93 -25.22
CA ILE A 127 -8.88 4.11 -25.30
C ILE A 127 -9.29 2.63 -25.36
N SER A 128 -8.56 1.84 -26.15
CA SER A 128 -8.87 0.41 -26.33
C SER A 128 -8.90 -0.33 -25.00
N SER A 129 -10.06 -0.89 -24.65
CA SER A 129 -10.25 -1.69 -23.45
C SER A 129 -9.28 -2.89 -23.40
N ALA A 130 -8.98 -3.49 -24.56
CA ALA A 130 -8.05 -4.61 -24.66
C ALA A 130 -6.61 -4.19 -24.31
N ALA A 131 -6.18 -3.02 -24.78
CA ALA A 131 -4.87 -2.46 -24.46
C ALA A 131 -4.73 -2.17 -22.96
N VAL A 132 -5.76 -1.57 -22.37
CA VAL A 132 -5.78 -1.21 -20.94
C VAL A 132 -5.81 -2.47 -20.05
N PHE A 133 -6.59 -3.47 -20.45
CA PHE A 133 -6.65 -4.76 -19.76
C PHE A 133 -5.28 -5.45 -19.76
N ASN A 134 -4.63 -5.54 -20.92
CA ASN A 134 -3.30 -6.14 -21.06
C ASN A 134 -2.27 -5.38 -20.22
N ALA A 135 -2.28 -4.05 -20.27
CA ALA A 135 -1.40 -3.22 -19.45
C ALA A 135 -1.62 -3.47 -17.95
N SER A 136 -2.88 -3.53 -17.49
CA SER A 136 -3.22 -3.80 -16.09
C SER A 136 -2.72 -5.17 -15.61
N LEU A 137 -2.83 -6.19 -16.47
CA LEU A 137 -2.35 -7.54 -16.19
C LEU A 137 -0.82 -7.57 -16.10
N ILE A 138 -0.11 -6.88 -16.99
CA ILE A 138 1.36 -6.76 -16.91
C ILE A 138 1.78 -6.06 -15.61
N VAL A 139 1.11 -4.96 -15.24
CA VAL A 139 1.37 -4.27 -13.96
C VAL A 139 1.11 -5.19 -12.76
N PHE A 140 0.08 -6.03 -12.81
CA PHE A 140 -0.17 -7.05 -11.78
C PHE A 140 0.99 -8.03 -11.65
N VAL A 141 1.48 -8.53 -12.78
CA VAL A 141 2.58 -9.50 -12.79
C VAL A 141 3.82 -8.88 -12.16
N ILE A 142 4.16 -7.65 -12.57
CA ILE A 142 5.36 -6.95 -12.09
C ILE A 142 5.26 -6.62 -10.60
N ASN A 143 4.15 -6.01 -10.18
CA ASN A 143 4.05 -5.43 -8.83
C ASN A 143 3.54 -6.41 -7.77
N PHE A 144 2.92 -7.53 -8.16
CA PHE A 144 2.32 -8.47 -7.21
C PHE A 144 2.77 -9.91 -7.44
N LEU A 145 2.58 -10.46 -8.65
CA LEU A 145 2.83 -11.88 -8.89
C LEU A 145 4.31 -12.25 -8.74
N MET A 146 5.21 -11.48 -9.34
CA MET A 146 6.65 -11.72 -9.26
C MET A 146 7.16 -11.67 -7.80
N PRO A 147 6.90 -10.61 -7.01
CA PRO A 147 7.27 -10.58 -5.59
C PRO A 147 6.67 -11.73 -4.79
N ALA A 148 5.41 -12.09 -5.06
CA ALA A 148 4.74 -13.19 -4.37
C ALA A 148 5.40 -14.54 -4.65
N LEU A 149 5.79 -14.82 -5.90
CA LEU A 149 6.49 -16.05 -6.27
C LEU A 149 7.88 -16.14 -5.63
N ILE A 150 8.63 -15.03 -5.62
CA ILE A 150 9.94 -14.95 -4.95
C ILE A 150 9.78 -15.19 -3.45
N GLY A 151 8.82 -14.52 -2.82
CA GLY A 151 8.52 -14.70 -1.39
C GLY A 151 8.11 -16.13 -1.07
N PHE A 152 7.24 -16.72 -1.88
CA PHE A 152 6.79 -18.11 -1.73
C PHE A 152 7.95 -19.11 -1.80
N TYR A 153 8.86 -18.92 -2.76
CA TYR A 153 10.07 -19.74 -2.87
C TYR A 153 10.94 -19.68 -1.60
N HIS A 154 11.18 -18.48 -1.06
CA HIS A 154 11.93 -18.32 0.18
C HIS A 154 11.24 -18.95 1.40
N VAL A 155 9.91 -18.83 1.50
CA VAL A 155 9.13 -19.46 2.58
C VAL A 155 9.23 -20.98 2.54
N LEU A 156 9.16 -21.60 1.36
CA LEU A 156 9.34 -23.04 1.21
C LEU A 156 10.73 -23.50 1.64
N GLN A 157 11.78 -22.76 1.29
CA GLN A 157 13.14 -23.07 1.73
C GLN A 157 13.29 -22.98 3.25
N LEU A 158 12.73 -21.95 3.87
CA LEU A 158 12.78 -21.74 5.32
C LEU A 158 12.07 -22.87 6.06
N ASN A 159 10.88 -23.26 5.59
CA ASN A 159 10.11 -24.33 6.20
C ASN A 159 10.86 -25.69 6.12
N GLY A 160 11.52 -25.96 4.99
CA GLY A 160 12.38 -27.14 4.86
C GLY A 160 13.59 -27.15 5.80
N ARG A 161 14.21 -25.98 6.04
CA ARG A 161 15.33 -25.83 6.98
C ARG A 161 14.90 -25.99 8.44
N LEU A 162 13.74 -25.44 8.81
CA LEU A 162 13.20 -25.52 10.17
C LEU A 162 12.84 -26.97 10.53
N ARG A 163 12.16 -27.70 9.63
CA ARG A 163 11.91 -29.14 9.82
C ARG A 163 13.18 -29.96 10.01
N LYS A 164 14.26 -29.60 9.30
CA LYS A 164 15.55 -30.29 9.41
C LYS A 164 16.23 -30.03 10.76
N MET A 165 16.05 -28.85 11.35
CA MET A 165 16.55 -28.52 12.69
C MET A 165 15.76 -29.19 13.81
N GLU A 166 14.43 -29.31 13.66
CA GLU A 166 13.57 -30.01 14.62
C GLU A 166 13.86 -31.52 14.66
N SER A 167 14.32 -32.09 13.54
CA SER A 167 14.72 -33.50 13.45
C SER A 167 16.15 -33.81 13.94
N LEU A 168 16.93 -32.81 14.37
CA LEU A 168 18.27 -33.07 14.92
C LEU A 168 18.14 -33.57 16.36
N PRO A 169 18.73 -34.73 16.70
CA PRO A 169 18.70 -35.23 18.07
C PRO A 169 19.40 -34.23 19.01
N LEU A 170 18.76 -33.97 20.16
CA LEU A 170 19.23 -33.04 21.20
C LEU A 170 20.61 -33.40 21.80
N GLU A 171 21.19 -34.52 21.38
CA GLU A 171 22.49 -35.05 21.79
C GLU A 171 23.67 -34.12 21.42
N HIS A 172 23.48 -33.18 20.48
CA HIS A 172 24.50 -32.19 20.13
C HIS A 172 24.45 -30.90 20.98
N LEU A 173 23.44 -30.70 21.83
CA LEU A 173 23.29 -29.52 22.70
C LEU A 173 23.79 -29.75 24.14
N GLU A 174 23.95 -31.01 24.56
CA GLU A 174 24.42 -31.34 25.92
C GLU A 174 25.90 -30.99 26.24
N PRO A 175 26.88 -31.10 25.32
CA PRO A 175 28.28 -30.84 25.70
C PRO A 175 28.57 -29.35 25.94
N GLU A 176 27.86 -28.43 25.28
CA GLU A 176 28.04 -26.98 25.49
C GLU A 176 27.38 -26.51 26.79
N LEU A 177 26.16 -26.96 27.08
CA LEU A 177 25.44 -26.60 28.31
C LEU A 177 26.17 -27.09 29.58
N ASN A 178 26.73 -28.30 29.55
CA ASN A 178 27.52 -28.85 30.66
C ASN A 178 28.87 -28.14 30.87
N SER A 179 29.37 -27.39 29.88
CA SER A 179 30.60 -26.59 30.02
C SER A 179 30.35 -25.19 30.59
N GLU A 180 29.14 -24.63 30.37
CA GLU A 180 28.71 -23.36 30.96
C GLU A 180 28.21 -23.50 32.39
N ILE A 181 27.48 -24.58 32.72
CA ILE A 181 27.00 -24.83 34.09
C ILE A 181 28.16 -25.16 35.06
N LYS A 182 29.32 -25.56 34.53
CA LYS A 182 30.52 -25.92 35.31
C LYS A 182 31.50 -24.76 35.50
N LYS A 183 31.19 -23.56 35.01
CA LYS A 183 31.92 -22.31 35.27
C LYS A 183 31.18 -21.45 36.28
#